data_AF-A0A2T1GBT2-F1
#
_entry.id   AF-A0A2T1GBT2-F1
#
_cell.length_a   1.000
_cell.length_b   1.000
_cell.length_c   1.000
_cell.angle_alpha   90.00
_cell.angle_beta   90.00
_cell.angle_gamma   90.00
#
_symmetry.space_group_name_H-M   'P 1'
#
loop_
_entity.id
_entity.type
_entity.pdbx_description
1 polymer ?
#
loop_
_entity_poly.entity_id
_entity_poly.type
_entity_poly.pdbx_seq_one_letter_code
_entity_poly.pdbx_strand_id
1 'polypeptide(L)'
;MSRMGKMGKLSDFGQSPSAPVPPVVETIATPVAVTEAVSTQIAVELPMDTQSGESQQTEIMVNVNIKMSQSQQEWLAATAKTVRRNNSLPVPAKERVYPQHLISLAVELLQSANVDWEEVKTIADLRERLK
;
A
#
# COMPACT_ATOMS: atom_id res chain seq x y z
N MET A 1 -57.84 -8.03 17.03
CA MET A 1 -56.79 -9.04 16.74
C MET A 1 -55.45 -8.34 16.79
N SER A 2 -54.65 -8.67 17.80
CA SER A 2 -53.44 -7.95 18.21
C SER A 2 -52.25 -8.26 17.29
N ARG A 3 -51.55 -7.23 16.84
CA ARG A 3 -50.25 -7.34 16.15
C ARG A 3 -49.16 -7.30 17.24
N MET A 4 -48.53 -8.44 17.53
CA MET A 4 -47.39 -8.53 18.44
C MET A 4 -46.17 -7.85 17.81
N GLY A 5 -45.93 -6.61 18.24
CA GLY A 5 -44.74 -5.82 17.91
C GLY A 5 -43.61 -6.08 18.91
N LYS A 6 -42.63 -6.84 18.43
CA LYS A 6 -41.22 -6.97 18.84
C LYS A 6 -40.65 -5.75 19.59
N MET A 7 -40.28 -5.93 20.87
CA MET A 7 -39.35 -5.06 21.61
C MET A 7 -38.26 -5.92 22.26
N GLY A 8 -37.17 -6.15 21.53
CA GLY A 8 -35.92 -6.66 22.10
C GLY A 8 -35.12 -5.49 22.67
N LYS A 9 -34.90 -5.48 23.98
CA LYS A 9 -34.06 -4.49 24.68
C LYS A 9 -32.59 -4.80 24.38
N LEU A 10 -31.91 -3.92 23.64
CA LEU A 10 -30.46 -3.91 23.45
C LEU A 10 -29.79 -3.10 24.58
N SER A 11 -30.01 -3.52 25.82
CA SER A 11 -29.37 -2.93 26.99
C SER A 11 -28.34 -3.91 27.54
N ASP A 12 -27.23 -4.12 26.81
CA ASP A 12 -25.97 -4.59 27.44
C ASP A 12 -24.75 -4.54 26.50
N PHE A 13 -24.35 -3.35 26.03
CA PHE A 13 -23.06 -3.20 25.33
C PHE A 13 -22.40 -1.90 25.79
N GLY A 14 -21.81 -1.93 26.98
CA GLY A 14 -21.13 -0.75 27.54
C GLY A 14 -20.27 -0.99 28.78
N GLN A 15 -19.96 -2.23 29.15
CA GLN A 15 -19.03 -2.51 30.24
C GLN A 15 -17.60 -2.60 29.72
N SER A 16 -16.94 -1.45 29.62
CA SER A 16 -15.48 -1.35 29.56
C SER A 16 -14.89 -1.64 30.95
N PRO A 17 -13.85 -2.49 31.08
CA PRO A 17 -13.22 -2.75 32.37
C PRO A 17 -12.44 -1.52 32.86
N SER A 18 -12.71 -1.18 34.11
CA SER A 18 -12.07 -0.12 34.89
C SER A 18 -10.56 -0.35 35.03
N ALA A 19 -9.75 0.65 34.66
CA ALA A 19 -8.32 0.70 34.96
C ALA A 19 -8.11 1.57 36.22
N PRO A 20 -7.35 1.12 37.23
CA PRO A 20 -6.96 1.96 38.35
C PRO A 20 -5.71 2.80 38.01
N VAL A 21 -5.78 4.09 38.31
CA VAL A 21 -4.68 5.08 38.26
C VAL A 21 -3.94 5.13 39.64
N PRO A 22 -2.85 5.90 39.81
CA PRO A 22 -1.52 5.47 40.26
C PRO A 22 -1.24 5.74 41.76
N PRO A 23 -0.05 5.39 42.29
CA PRO A 23 0.51 6.12 43.42
C PRO A 23 1.65 7.07 43.01
N VAL A 24 1.49 8.33 43.40
CA VAL A 24 2.50 9.40 43.49
C VAL A 24 3.26 9.25 44.83
N VAL A 25 4.33 10.07 45.02
CA VAL A 25 5.04 10.43 46.29
C VAL A 25 6.34 9.59 46.48
N GLU A 26 7.58 10.10 46.64
CA GLU A 26 8.13 11.41 47.03
C GLU A 26 9.63 11.56 46.63
N THR A 27 10.00 12.78 46.25
CA THR A 27 11.27 13.52 46.39
C THR A 27 12.27 13.04 47.46
N ILE A 28 13.60 12.99 47.19
CA ILE A 28 14.69 13.70 47.95
C ILE A 28 16.01 13.82 47.12
N ALA A 29 16.50 15.07 46.98
CA ALA A 29 17.89 15.58 46.88
C ALA A 29 18.92 15.15 45.80
N THR A 30 19.24 16.12 44.93
CA THR A 30 20.55 16.51 44.33
C THR A 30 21.64 16.79 45.39
N PRO A 31 22.97 17.03 45.11
CA PRO A 31 23.57 17.57 43.87
C PRO A 31 25.02 17.11 43.47
N VAL A 32 25.50 17.69 42.35
CA VAL A 32 26.89 18.10 41.98
C VAL A 32 27.73 17.22 41.04
N ALA A 33 27.96 17.80 39.84
CA ALA A 33 29.14 17.79 38.94
C ALA A 33 29.79 16.45 38.57
N VAL A 34 30.05 16.17 37.29
CA VAL A 34 31.12 16.81 36.52
C VAL A 34 30.75 16.96 35.05
N THR A 35 31.06 18.15 34.57
CA THR A 35 31.21 18.59 33.17
C THR A 35 32.08 17.65 32.34
N GLU A 36 31.56 17.21 31.20
CA GLU A 36 32.38 17.15 29.98
C GLU A 36 31.50 17.37 28.75
N ALA A 37 31.67 18.56 28.20
CA ALA A 37 31.12 18.98 26.94
C ALA A 37 32.00 18.40 25.82
N VAL A 38 31.39 17.66 24.89
CA VAL A 38 31.87 17.62 23.51
C VAL A 38 30.67 17.76 22.59
N SER A 39 30.44 19.02 22.22
CA SER A 39 29.62 19.44 21.10
C SER A 39 30.35 19.08 19.82
N THR A 40 29.84 18.09 19.08
CA THR A 40 30.17 17.93 17.66
C THR A 40 28.86 17.94 16.89
N GLN A 41 28.41 19.15 16.58
CA GLN A 41 27.39 19.41 15.58
C GLN A 41 28.01 19.08 14.23
N ILE A 42 27.62 17.96 13.62
CA ILE A 42 27.87 17.69 12.20
C ILE A 42 26.55 17.97 11.50
N ALA A 43 26.32 19.25 11.24
CA ALA A 43 25.30 19.71 10.30
C ALA A 43 25.81 19.38 8.90
N VAL A 44 25.37 18.24 8.36
CA VAL A 44 25.40 18.00 6.91
C VAL A 44 24.14 18.65 6.36
N GLU A 45 24.26 19.90 5.92
CA GLU A 45 23.31 20.51 5.00
C GLU A 45 23.34 19.69 3.70
N LEU A 46 22.36 18.79 3.54
CA LEU A 46 22.06 18.25 2.22
C LEU A 46 21.28 19.34 1.47
N PRO A 47 21.71 19.73 0.26
CA PRO A 47 21.01 20.73 -0.51
C PRO A 47 19.57 20.28 -0.75
N MET A 48 18.64 21.21 -0.48
CA MET A 48 17.25 21.11 -0.92
C MET A 48 17.23 21.11 -2.44
N ASP A 49 17.32 19.92 -3.03
CA ASP A 49 16.99 19.73 -4.43
C ASP A 49 15.48 19.91 -4.59
N THR A 50 15.14 21.12 -5.03
CA THR A 50 14.14 21.43 -6.05
C THR A 50 13.15 20.28 -6.25
N GLN A 51 12.04 20.29 -5.51
CA GLN A 51 10.83 19.60 -5.94
C GLN A 51 10.39 20.27 -7.24
N SER A 52 10.96 19.78 -8.34
CA SER A 52 10.43 19.94 -9.68
C SER A 52 9.01 19.39 -9.59
N GLY A 53 8.06 20.30 -9.46
CA GLY A 53 6.64 20.01 -9.52
C GLY A 53 6.31 19.63 -10.95
N GLU A 54 6.76 18.46 -11.38
CA GLU A 54 6.21 17.80 -12.52
C GLU A 54 4.78 17.45 -12.11
N SER A 55 3.86 18.33 -12.52
CA SER A 55 2.43 18.11 -12.36
C SER A 55 2.15 16.74 -12.90
N GLN A 56 1.88 15.78 -12.01
CA GLN A 56 1.38 14.47 -12.38
C GLN A 56 0.11 14.73 -13.17
N GLN A 57 0.22 14.72 -14.50
CA GLN A 57 -0.93 14.82 -15.36
C GLN A 57 -1.82 13.67 -14.95
N THR A 58 -2.98 13.99 -14.40
CA THR A 58 -3.99 13.00 -14.01
C THR A 58 -4.34 12.23 -15.27
N GLU A 59 -3.74 11.06 -15.43
CA GLU A 59 -3.95 10.22 -16.58
C GLU A 59 -5.44 9.86 -16.64
N ILE A 60 -6.03 9.99 -17.83
CA ILE A 60 -7.45 9.71 -18.03
C ILE A 60 -7.60 8.19 -17.98
N MET A 61 -8.16 7.68 -16.88
CA MET A 61 -8.48 6.25 -16.78
C MET A 61 -9.58 5.89 -17.78
N VAL A 62 -9.29 4.92 -18.64
CA VAL A 62 -10.23 4.38 -19.62
C VAL A 62 -10.66 2.98 -19.20
N ASN A 63 -11.97 2.71 -19.24
CA ASN A 63 -12.49 1.38 -18.96
C ASN A 63 -12.33 0.46 -20.18
N VAL A 64 -11.63 -0.66 -20.00
CA VAL A 64 -11.44 -1.69 -21.03
C VAL A 64 -12.07 -3.00 -20.57
N ASN A 65 -12.87 -3.63 -21.41
CA ASN A 65 -13.43 -4.96 -21.14
C ASN A 65 -12.50 -6.05 -21.72
N ILE A 66 -11.75 -6.73 -20.85
CA ILE A 66 -10.78 -7.77 -21.25
C ILE A 66 -11.40 -9.15 -21.00
N LYS A 67 -11.50 -9.97 -22.05
CA LYS A 67 -11.86 -11.39 -21.93
C LYS A 67 -10.60 -12.22 -21.73
N MET A 68 -10.62 -13.11 -20.73
CA MET A 68 -9.54 -14.04 -20.43
C MET A 68 -10.11 -15.38 -19.94
N SER A 69 -9.31 -16.43 -19.93
CA SER A 69 -9.74 -17.73 -19.37
C SER A 69 -9.89 -17.64 -17.85
N GLN A 70 -10.73 -18.51 -17.28
CA GLN A 70 -10.84 -18.64 -15.82
C GLN A 70 -9.48 -18.90 -15.16
N SER A 71 -8.66 -19.77 -15.76
CA SER A 71 -7.32 -20.08 -15.26
C SER A 71 -6.39 -18.86 -15.24
N GLN A 72 -6.46 -17.97 -16.25
CA GLN A 72 -5.68 -16.73 -16.27
C GLN A 72 -6.14 -15.75 -15.18
N GLN A 73 -7.45 -15.61 -14.99
CA GLN A 73 -8.01 -14.76 -13.94
C GLN A 73 -7.59 -15.25 -12.56
N GLU A 74 -7.72 -16.57 -12.30
CA GLU A 74 -7.30 -17.19 -11.04
C GLU A 74 -5.80 -17.01 -10.80
N TRP A 75 -4.99 -17.19 -11.84
CA TRP A 75 -3.55 -16.97 -11.76
C TRP A 75 -3.21 -15.51 -11.40
N LEU A 76 -3.82 -14.52 -12.05
CA LEU A 76 -3.59 -13.10 -11.72
C LEU A 76 -3.98 -12.77 -10.28
N ALA A 77 -5.11 -13.31 -9.81
CA ALA A 77 -5.57 -13.11 -8.45
C ALA A 77 -4.62 -13.76 -7.42
N ALA A 78 -4.17 -14.99 -7.69
CA ALA A 78 -3.22 -15.70 -6.84
C ALA A 78 -1.87 -14.98 -6.80
N THR A 79 -1.33 -14.56 -7.94
CA THR A 79 -0.06 -13.83 -8.04
C THR A 79 -0.12 -12.51 -7.29
N ALA A 80 -1.16 -11.69 -7.49
CA ALA A 80 -1.34 -10.45 -6.75
C ALA A 80 -1.43 -10.68 -5.23
N LYS A 81 -2.11 -11.77 -4.80
CA LYS A 81 -2.19 -12.16 -3.40
C LYS A 81 -0.83 -12.57 -2.83
N THR A 82 -0.02 -13.30 -3.60
CA THR A 82 1.36 -13.65 -3.23
C THR A 82 2.20 -12.40 -3.06
N VAL A 83 2.17 -11.48 -4.03
CA VAL A 83 2.92 -10.21 -3.94
C VAL A 83 2.52 -9.42 -2.69
N ARG A 84 1.24 -9.36 -2.35
CA ARG A 84 0.79 -8.71 -1.09
C ARG A 84 1.35 -9.38 0.16
N ARG A 85 1.40 -10.71 0.18
CA ARG A 85 1.89 -11.50 1.32
C ARG A 85 3.40 -11.40 1.51
N ASN A 86 4.14 -11.04 0.46
CA ASN A 86 5.58 -10.83 0.54
C ASN A 86 5.95 -9.57 1.35
N ASN A 87 5.00 -8.66 1.61
CA ASN A 87 5.28 -7.45 2.38
C ASN A 87 5.34 -7.79 3.88
N SER A 88 6.50 -7.51 4.50
CA SER A 88 6.73 -7.69 5.94
C SER A 88 5.99 -6.65 6.79
N LEU A 89 5.76 -5.46 6.22
CA LEU A 89 5.03 -4.36 6.85
C LEU A 89 3.65 -4.20 6.20
N PRO A 90 2.65 -3.72 6.97
CA PRO A 90 1.33 -3.42 6.41
C PRO A 90 1.41 -2.36 5.31
N VAL A 91 0.94 -2.70 4.11
CA VAL A 91 0.84 -1.77 2.97
C VAL A 91 -0.54 -1.10 2.95
N PRO A 92 -0.63 0.24 2.78
CA PRO A 92 -1.89 0.96 2.59
C PRO A 92 -2.71 0.42 1.41
N ALA A 93 -4.04 0.54 1.47
CA ALA A 93 -4.91 -0.02 0.43
C ALA A 93 -4.58 0.47 -0.99
N LYS A 94 -4.18 1.74 -1.12
CA LYS A 94 -3.85 2.37 -2.41
C LYS A 94 -2.59 1.80 -3.07
N GLU A 95 -1.64 1.32 -2.27
CA GLU A 95 -0.34 0.82 -2.72
C GLU A 95 -0.31 -0.70 -2.89
N ARG A 96 -1.41 -1.39 -2.53
CA ARG A 96 -1.49 -2.84 -2.69
C ARG A 96 -1.53 -3.20 -4.16
N VAL A 97 -0.82 -4.27 -4.52
CA VAL A 97 -0.85 -4.83 -5.88
C VAL A 97 -2.18 -5.54 -6.13
N TYR A 98 -2.95 -5.12 -7.13
CA TYR A 98 -4.18 -5.78 -7.59
C TYR A 98 -3.94 -6.43 -8.97
N PRO A 99 -4.81 -7.38 -9.40
CA PRO A 99 -4.73 -7.94 -10.75
C PRO A 99 -4.63 -6.89 -11.86
N GLN A 100 -5.34 -5.77 -11.72
CA GLN A 100 -5.27 -4.66 -12.69
C GLN A 100 -3.85 -4.10 -12.83
N HIS A 101 -3.09 -3.98 -11.73
CA HIS A 101 -1.73 -3.43 -11.75
C HIS A 101 -0.78 -4.37 -12.50
N LEU A 102 -0.98 -5.69 -12.40
CA LEU A 102 -0.21 -6.66 -13.17
C LEU A 102 -0.48 -6.53 -14.68
N ILE A 103 -1.73 -6.25 -15.05
CA ILE A 103 -2.10 -6.02 -16.46
C ILE A 103 -1.49 -4.71 -16.96
N SER A 104 -1.58 -3.62 -16.19
CA SER A 104 -0.94 -2.34 -16.53
C SER A 104 0.57 -2.50 -16.73
N LEU A 105 1.27 -3.16 -15.80
CA LEU A 105 2.70 -3.43 -15.94
C LEU A 105 3.01 -4.30 -17.16
N ALA A 106 2.18 -5.30 -17.48
CA ALA A 106 2.38 -6.09 -18.69
C ALA A 106 2.27 -5.23 -19.97
N VAL A 107 1.37 -4.24 -19.99
CA VAL A 107 1.26 -3.29 -21.10
C VAL A 107 2.50 -2.39 -21.20
N GLU A 108 3.00 -1.86 -20.08
CA GLU A 108 4.24 -1.08 -20.05
C GLU A 108 5.43 -1.90 -20.55
N LEU A 109 5.54 -3.16 -20.11
CA LEU A 109 6.58 -4.08 -20.58
C LEU A 109 6.47 -4.32 -22.09
N LEU A 110 5.26 -4.48 -22.62
CA LEU A 110 5.04 -4.60 -24.07
C LEU A 110 5.46 -3.32 -24.79
N GLN A 111 5.08 -2.14 -24.32
CA GLN A 111 5.47 -0.87 -24.94
C GLN A 111 6.99 -0.65 -24.93
N SER A 112 7.67 -1.09 -23.87
CA SER A 112 9.13 -1.01 -23.75
C SER A 112 9.89 -2.10 -24.53
N ALA A 113 9.18 -3.12 -25.02
CA ALA A 113 9.81 -4.20 -25.75
C ALA A 113 10.34 -3.70 -27.10
N ASN A 114 11.58 -4.07 -27.42
CA ASN A 114 12.21 -3.73 -28.70
C ASN A 114 11.68 -4.64 -29.83
N VAL A 115 10.38 -4.54 -30.11
CA VAL A 115 9.67 -5.30 -31.13
C VAL A 115 9.22 -4.33 -32.22
N ASP A 116 9.49 -4.68 -33.47
CA ASP A 116 8.91 -3.99 -34.61
C ASP A 116 7.44 -4.42 -34.77
N TRP A 117 6.53 -3.58 -34.27
CA TRP A 117 5.09 -3.84 -34.27
C TRP A 117 4.46 -3.83 -35.67
N GLU A 118 5.12 -3.24 -36.68
CA GLU A 118 4.63 -3.23 -38.06
C GLU A 118 4.80 -4.59 -38.75
N GLU A 119 5.77 -5.38 -38.31
CA GLU A 119 6.05 -6.72 -38.85
C GLU A 119 5.18 -7.82 -38.23
N VAL A 120 4.65 -7.60 -37.02
CA VAL A 120 3.86 -8.59 -36.27
C VAL A 120 2.44 -8.69 -36.85
N LYS A 121 2.09 -9.85 -37.43
CA LYS A 121 0.78 -10.07 -38.06
C LYS A 121 -0.08 -11.06 -37.31
N THR A 122 0.54 -11.99 -36.58
CA THR A 122 -0.17 -13.04 -35.85
C THR A 122 0.26 -13.12 -34.38
N ILE A 123 -0.56 -13.78 -33.57
CA ILE A 123 -0.24 -14.08 -32.16
C ILE A 123 1.00 -14.99 -32.06
N ALA A 124 1.25 -15.83 -33.07
CA ALA A 124 2.44 -16.68 -33.11
C ALA A 124 3.70 -15.83 -33.30
N ASP A 125 3.70 -14.89 -34.27
CA ASP A 125 4.81 -13.98 -34.53
C ASP A 125 5.14 -13.15 -33.28
N LEU A 126 4.11 -12.64 -32.61
CA LEU A 126 4.27 -11.89 -31.37
C LEU A 126 4.97 -12.72 -30.28
N ARG A 127 4.60 -14.00 -30.15
CA ARG A 127 5.24 -14.91 -29.18
C ARG A 127 6.69 -15.24 -29.54
N GLU A 128 7.06 -15.19 -30.81
CA GLU A 128 8.45 -15.38 -31.22
C GLU A 128 9.30 -14.14 -30.95
N ARG A 129 8.74 -12.94 -31.14
CA ARG A 129 9.43 -11.66 -30.91
C ARG A 129 9.59 -11.28 -29.44
N LEU A 130 8.75 -11.83 -28.55
CA LEU A 130 8.78 -11.56 -27.10
C LEU A 130 9.53 -12.61 -26.26
N LYS A 131 10.16 -13.60 -26.89
CA LYS A 131 11.04 -14.57 -26.21
C LYS A 131 12.45 -14.02 -26.06
#